data_AF-A0A969X638-F1
#
_entry.id   AF-A0A969X638-F1
#
_cell.length_a   1.000
_cell.length_b   1.000
_cell.length_c   1.000
_cell.angle_alpha   90.00
_cell.angle_beta   90.00
_cell.angle_gamma   90.00
#
_symmetry.space_group_name_H-M   'P 1'
#
loop_
_entity.id
_entity.type
_entity.pdbx_description
1 polymer ?
#
loop_
_entity_poly.entity_id
_entity_poly.type
_entity_poly.pdbx_seq_one_letter_code
_entity_poly.pdbx_strand_id
1 'polypeptide(L)'
;MSIKVALAGVGNCASSLVQGIEFYRKQSDARGLLHREIAGYGPGDIEIVAAFDVDRRKVGKKLREALLSKPNCTTIFCKELSDLPVVVQMGPVLDGVSEHVKEHDDDSSFTVADKEPCDVVEVLRSSGADMLINFTPVGSEKAARYYA
;
A
#
# COMPACT_ATOMS: atom_id res chain seq x y z
N MET A 1 -4.90 -15.83 -14.42
CA MET A 1 -3.48 -15.46 -14.25
C MET A 1 -3.50 -14.18 -13.45
N SER A 2 -2.83 -14.09 -12.30
CA SER A 2 -2.85 -12.88 -11.47
C SER A 2 -1.65 -11.98 -11.79
N ILE A 3 -1.82 -10.67 -11.56
CA ILE A 3 -0.73 -9.69 -11.52
C ILE A 3 -0.38 -9.47 -10.06
N LYS A 4 0.83 -9.85 -9.67
CA LYS A 4 1.33 -9.72 -8.30
C LYS A 4 1.88 -8.32 -8.09
N VAL A 5 1.25 -7.57 -7.18
CA VAL A 5 1.56 -6.17 -6.92
C VAL A 5 2.13 -6.00 -5.53
N ALA A 6 3.24 -5.28 -5.44
CA ALA A 6 3.78 -4.75 -4.21
C ALA A 6 3.38 -3.28 -4.02
N LEU A 7 3.28 -2.82 -2.77
CA LEU A 7 2.93 -1.44 -2.42
C LEU A 7 4.05 -0.78 -1.59
N ALA A 8 4.59 0.34 -2.05
CA ALA A 8 5.42 1.22 -1.22
C ALA A 8 4.58 2.39 -0.71
N GLY A 9 4.25 2.39 0.58
CA GLY A 9 3.33 3.33 1.22
C GLY A 9 1.90 2.78 1.31
N VAL A 10 1.44 2.47 2.53
CA VAL A 10 0.13 1.89 2.82
C VAL A 10 -0.85 3.00 3.24
N GLY A 11 -0.89 4.07 2.46
CA GLY A 11 -1.69 5.27 2.71
C GLY A 11 -3.15 5.18 2.25
N ASN A 12 -3.83 6.33 2.18
CA ASN A 12 -5.20 6.42 1.65
C ASN A 12 -5.33 5.89 0.21
N CYS A 13 -4.37 6.17 -0.67
CA CYS A 13 -4.37 5.66 -2.05
C CYS A 13 -4.29 4.13 -2.09
N ALA A 14 -3.42 3.52 -1.28
CA ALA A 14 -3.35 2.06 -1.14
C ALA A 14 -4.67 1.49 -0.60
N SER A 15 -5.27 2.12 0.41
CA SER A 15 -6.57 1.72 0.97
C SER A 15 -7.69 1.77 -0.06
N SER A 16 -7.80 2.86 -0.83
CA SER A 16 -8.78 2.97 -1.90
C SER A 16 -8.52 1.99 -3.05
N LEU A 17 -7.26 1.73 -3.42
CA LEU A 17 -6.90 0.74 -4.44
C LEU A 17 -7.35 -0.66 -4.04
N VAL A 18 -6.99 -1.11 -2.84
CA VAL A 18 -7.32 -2.46 -2.36
C VAL A 18 -8.82 -2.63 -2.18
N GLN A 19 -9.52 -1.62 -1.65
CA GLN A 19 -10.98 -1.62 -1.62
C GLN A 19 -11.59 -1.67 -3.03
N GLY A 20 -11.02 -0.95 -3.99
CA GLY A 20 -11.44 -0.94 -5.39
C GLY A 20 -11.30 -2.31 -6.06
N ILE A 21 -10.16 -2.98 -5.89
CA ILE A 21 -9.91 -4.34 -6.39
C ILE A 21 -11.02 -5.29 -5.93
N GLU A 22 -11.33 -5.30 -4.64
CA GLU A 22 -12.39 -6.16 -4.08
C GLU A 22 -13.78 -5.77 -4.55
N PHE A 23 -14.05 -4.46 -4.60
CA PHE A 23 -15.32 -3.93 -5.05
C PHE A 23 -15.61 -4.35 -6.49
N TYR A 24 -14.68 -4.13 -7.43
CA TYR A 24 -14.88 -4.50 -8.83
C TYR A 24 -14.80 -6.01 -9.09
N ARG A 25 -14.16 -6.78 -8.21
CA ARG A 25 -14.19 -8.26 -8.28
C ARG A 25 -15.60 -8.81 -8.09
N LYS A 26 -16.41 -8.20 -7.21
CA LYS A 26 -17.76 -8.69 -6.85
C LYS A 26 -18.88 -8.25 -7.80
N GLN A 27 -18.63 -7.30 -8.70
CA GLN A 27 -19.68 -6.68 -9.52
C GLN A 27 -19.13 -6.19 -10.86
N SER A 28 -20.01 -6.11 -11.85
CA SER A 28 -19.70 -5.68 -13.23
C SER A 28 -19.57 -4.16 -13.41
N ASP A 29 -19.58 -3.36 -12.33
CA ASP A 29 -19.42 -1.91 -12.38
C ASP A 29 -18.08 -1.50 -13.02
N ALA A 30 -18.03 -0.42 -13.79
CA ALA A 30 -16.81 0.11 -14.40
C ALA A 30 -16.62 1.61 -14.16
N ARG A 31 -17.42 2.24 -13.30
CA ARG A 31 -17.29 3.67 -12.98
C ARG A 31 -15.89 3.98 -12.49
N GLY A 32 -15.22 4.96 -13.11
CA GLY A 32 -13.84 5.34 -12.77
C GLY A 32 -12.75 4.51 -13.49
N LEU A 33 -13.13 3.45 -14.21
CA LEU A 33 -12.23 2.69 -15.08
C LEU A 33 -12.49 3.08 -16.54
N LEU A 34 -11.46 3.53 -17.26
CA LEU A 34 -11.58 3.78 -18.71
C LEU A 34 -11.84 2.47 -19.46
N HIS A 35 -11.14 1.41 -19.05
CA HIS A 35 -11.35 0.05 -19.51
C HIS A 35 -11.48 -0.86 -18.30
N ARG A 36 -12.53 -1.68 -18.26
CA ARG A 36 -12.67 -2.70 -17.21
C ARG A 36 -11.65 -3.82 -17.35
N GLU A 37 -11.21 -4.09 -18.56
CA GLU A 37 -10.21 -5.11 -18.87
C GLU A 37 -9.16 -4.52 -19.80
N ILE A 38 -7.89 -4.80 -19.53
CA ILE A 38 -6.76 -4.42 -20.38
C ILE A 38 -5.95 -5.69 -20.64
N ALA A 39 -5.81 -6.05 -21.92
CA ALA A 39 -5.04 -7.22 -22.35
C ALA A 39 -5.42 -8.54 -21.62
N GLY A 40 -6.71 -8.75 -21.33
CA GLY A 40 -7.18 -9.94 -20.63
C GLY A 40 -7.14 -9.86 -19.10
N TYR A 41 -6.69 -8.74 -18.52
CA TYR A 41 -6.63 -8.54 -17.07
C TYR A 41 -7.70 -7.56 -16.60
N GLY A 42 -8.53 -7.99 -15.65
CA GLY A 42 -9.46 -7.14 -14.93
C GLY A 42 -8.97 -6.79 -13.52
N PRO A 43 -9.69 -5.93 -12.78
CA PRO A 43 -9.33 -5.57 -11.40
C PRO A 43 -9.20 -6.79 -10.47
N GLY A 44 -10.03 -7.82 -10.70
CA GLY A 44 -10.03 -9.03 -9.89
C GLY A 44 -8.75 -9.87 -10.00
N ASP A 45 -7.98 -9.69 -11.07
CA ASP A 45 -6.72 -10.39 -11.31
C ASP A 45 -5.53 -9.77 -10.57
N ILE A 46 -5.72 -8.63 -9.89
CA ILE A 46 -4.68 -7.98 -9.10
C ILE A 46 -4.59 -8.65 -7.72
N GLU A 47 -3.38 -9.07 -7.35
CA GLU A 47 -3.08 -9.71 -6.08
C GLU A 47 -1.99 -8.92 -5.34
N ILE A 48 -2.27 -8.45 -4.12
CA ILE A 48 -1.24 -7.77 -3.32
C ILE A 48 -0.37 -8.82 -2.63
N VAL A 49 0.93 -8.80 -2.91
CA VAL A 49 1.89 -9.82 -2.42
C VAL A 49 2.93 -9.27 -1.45
N ALA A 50 3.14 -7.95 -1.42
CA ALA A 50 4.05 -7.28 -0.50
C ALA A 50 3.59 -5.85 -0.22
N ALA A 51 3.94 -5.34 0.96
CA ALA A 51 3.63 -3.97 1.33
C ALA A 51 4.70 -3.42 2.27
N PHE A 52 5.07 -2.16 2.08
CA PHE A 52 6.06 -1.45 2.87
C PHE A 52 5.46 -0.16 3.42
N ASP A 53 5.69 0.12 4.69
CA ASP A 53 5.36 1.39 5.32
C ASP A 53 6.42 1.72 6.39
N VAL A 54 6.37 2.92 6.95
CA VAL A 54 7.25 3.35 8.03
C VAL A 54 6.47 3.60 9.31
N ASP A 55 5.14 3.72 9.23
CA ASP A 55 4.31 4.06 10.37
C ASP A 55 4.18 2.90 11.37
N ARG A 56 4.47 3.17 12.64
CA ARG A 56 4.43 2.21 13.75
C ARG A 56 3.09 1.49 13.91
N ARG A 57 1.99 2.10 13.45
CA ARG A 57 0.64 1.50 13.53
C ARG A 57 0.41 0.48 12.42
N LYS A 58 1.20 0.54 11.35
CA LYS A 58 1.07 -0.29 10.14
C LYS A 58 2.14 -1.37 10.09
N VAL A 59 3.39 -1.03 10.39
CA VAL A 59 4.53 -1.95 10.33
C VAL A 59 4.32 -3.16 11.25
N GLY A 60 4.49 -4.36 10.69
CA GLY A 60 4.27 -5.63 11.38
C GLY A 60 2.81 -6.05 11.52
N LYS A 61 1.85 -5.26 11.01
CA LYS A 61 0.43 -5.63 10.98
C LYS A 61 0.07 -6.33 9.69
N LYS A 62 -1.03 -7.09 9.72
CA LYS A 62 -1.66 -7.59 8.49
C LYS A 62 -2.08 -6.40 7.63
N LEU A 63 -1.92 -6.51 6.32
CA LEU A 63 -2.23 -5.43 5.38
C LEU A 63 -3.65 -4.90 5.56
N ARG A 64 -4.63 -5.79 5.75
CA ARG A 64 -6.03 -5.40 6.03
C ARG A 64 -6.17 -4.46 7.23
N GLU A 65 -5.43 -4.70 8.31
CA GLU A 65 -5.44 -3.85 9.51
C GLU A 65 -4.73 -2.52 9.23
N ALA A 66 -3.57 -2.56 8.58
CA ALA A 66 -2.79 -1.38 8.24
C ALA A 66 -3.54 -0.39 7.32
N LEU A 67 -4.30 -0.90 6.33
CA LEU A 67 -5.07 -0.05 5.41
C LEU A 67 -6.17 0.76 6.11
N LEU A 68 -6.65 0.28 7.26
CA LEU A 68 -7.68 0.91 8.10
C LEU A 68 -7.09 1.66 9.30
N SER A 69 -5.78 1.58 9.49
CA SER A 69 -5.08 2.23 10.60
C SER A 69 -4.86 3.72 10.31
N LYS A 70 -4.92 4.54 11.36
CA LYS A 70 -4.52 5.95 11.30
C LYS A 70 -3.08 6.09 10.73
N PRO A 71 -2.77 7.17 10.00
CA PRO A 71 -3.64 8.33 9.73
C PRO A 71 -4.57 8.14 8.52
N ASN A 72 -4.72 6.91 7.98
CA ASN A 72 -5.65 6.69 6.88
C ASN A 72 -7.08 7.06 7.33
N CYS A 73 -7.79 7.74 6.43
CA CYS A 73 -9.12 8.31 6.66
C CYS A 73 -10.01 8.27 5.41
N THR A 74 -9.58 7.57 4.36
CA THR A 74 -10.38 7.40 3.15
C THR A 74 -11.72 6.72 3.45
N THR A 75 -12.73 7.01 2.63
CA THR A 75 -14.06 6.39 2.75
C THR A 75 -13.97 4.88 2.67
N ILE A 76 -14.63 4.19 3.59
CA ILE A 76 -14.75 2.73 3.55
C ILE A 76 -15.98 2.35 2.73
N PHE A 77 -15.77 2.02 1.46
CA PHE A 77 -16.82 1.61 0.51
C PHE A 77 -16.80 0.10 0.21
N CYS A 78 -15.74 -0.62 0.60
CA CYS A 78 -15.68 -2.08 0.56
C CYS A 78 -15.14 -2.63 1.89
N LYS A 79 -16.03 -3.07 2.79
CA LYS A 79 -15.66 -3.56 4.13
C LYS A 79 -15.08 -4.98 4.12
N GLU A 80 -15.58 -5.79 3.21
CA GLU A 80 -15.23 -7.20 3.06
C GLU A 80 -14.06 -7.34 2.11
N LEU A 81 -12.86 -7.08 2.61
CA LEU A 81 -11.63 -7.45 1.95
C LEU A 81 -11.40 -8.95 2.11
N SER A 82 -10.98 -9.63 1.03
CA SER A 82 -10.53 -11.03 1.12
C SER A 82 -9.34 -11.14 2.07
N ASP A 83 -8.99 -12.37 2.46
CA ASP A 83 -7.79 -12.56 3.27
C ASP A 83 -6.57 -12.08 2.48
N LEU A 84 -5.83 -11.14 3.06
CA LEU A 84 -4.60 -10.58 2.50
C LEU A 84 -3.49 -11.07 3.42
N PRO A 85 -2.83 -12.20 3.10
CA PRO A 85 -1.78 -12.79 3.95
C PRO A 85 -0.47 -12.00 3.94
N VAL A 86 -0.53 -10.70 3.61
CA VAL A 86 0.60 -9.78 3.57
C VAL A 86 0.73 -9.12 4.93
N VAL A 87 1.94 -9.18 5.50
CA VAL A 87 2.33 -8.37 6.65
C VAL A 87 3.11 -7.16 6.13
N VAL A 88 2.77 -5.97 6.60
CA VAL A 88 3.46 -4.74 6.21
C VAL A 88 4.88 -4.75 6.78
N GLN A 89 5.87 -4.67 5.90
CA GLN A 89 7.28 -4.66 6.25
C GLN A 89 7.75 -3.23 6.54
N MET A 90 8.78 -3.11 7.37
CA MET A 90 9.43 -1.82 7.62
C MET A 90 10.21 -1.41 6.37
N GLY A 91 9.80 -0.32 5.74
CA GLY A 91 10.55 0.30 4.63
C GLY A 91 11.62 1.27 5.13
N PRO A 92 12.58 1.68 4.28
CA PRO A 92 13.53 2.72 4.64
C PRO A 92 12.83 4.08 4.70
N VAL A 93 13.12 4.85 5.76
CA VAL A 93 12.47 6.16 6.01
C VAL A 93 12.90 7.21 4.98
N LEU A 94 14.21 7.33 4.74
CA LEU A 94 14.80 8.30 3.80
C LEU A 94 14.25 9.72 4.00
N ASP A 95 13.75 10.35 2.95
CA ASP A 95 13.07 11.66 2.98
C ASP A 95 11.54 11.52 2.95
N GLY A 96 11.01 10.34 3.28
CA GLY A 96 9.57 10.03 3.29
C GLY A 96 8.79 10.63 4.46
N VAL A 97 9.47 11.10 5.50
CA VAL A 97 8.85 11.75 6.67
C VAL A 97 9.52 13.10 6.86
N SER A 98 8.81 14.18 6.57
CA SER A 98 9.34 15.53 6.70
C SER A 98 9.40 15.97 8.17
N GLU A 99 10.28 16.92 8.49
CA GLU A 99 10.43 17.43 9.86
C GLU A 99 9.14 18.06 10.39
N HIS A 100 8.38 18.75 9.53
CA HIS A 100 7.10 19.38 9.86
C HIS A 100 6.01 18.38 10.25
N VAL A 101 6.11 17.12 9.83
CA VAL A 101 5.13 16.06 10.20
C VAL A 101 5.21 15.73 11.69
N LYS A 102 6.34 16.01 12.37
CA LYS A 102 6.50 15.79 13.82
C LYS A 102 5.70 16.78 14.68
N GLU A 103 5.26 17.89 14.11
CA GLU A 103 4.50 18.94 14.83
C GLU A 103 2.99 18.70 14.81
N HIS A 104 2.54 17.72 14.02
CA HIS A 104 1.13 17.37 13.88
C HIS A 104 0.72 16.24 14.83
N ASP A 105 -0.53 16.28 15.27
CA ASP A 105 -1.14 15.25 16.11
C ASP A 105 -0.91 13.85 15.54
N ASP A 106 -0.56 12.91 16.42
CA ASP A 106 -0.20 11.53 16.07
C ASP A 106 -1.25 10.87 15.16
N ASP A 107 -2.55 11.16 15.31
CA ASP A 107 -3.61 10.56 14.49
C ASP A 107 -3.72 11.14 13.08
N SER A 108 -3.02 12.24 12.82
CA SER A 108 -3.00 12.98 11.55
C SER A 108 -1.65 12.98 10.83
N SER A 109 -0.60 12.46 11.49
CA SER A 109 0.78 12.44 11.01
C SER A 109 1.34 11.01 10.94
N PHE A 110 2.54 10.84 10.38
CA PHE A 110 3.24 9.55 10.36
C PHE A 110 4.17 9.46 11.58
N THR A 111 4.07 8.37 12.34
CA THR A 111 5.02 8.09 13.43
C THR A 111 5.90 6.91 13.05
N VAL A 112 7.20 7.15 12.88
CA VAL A 112 8.16 6.12 12.48
C VAL A 112 8.19 4.96 13.48
N ALA A 113 8.15 3.73 12.97
CA ALA A 113 8.29 2.52 13.77
C ALA A 113 9.71 2.37 14.32
N ASP A 114 9.83 1.91 15.56
CA ASP A 114 11.10 1.52 16.17
C ASP A 114 11.52 0.11 15.67
N LYS A 115 11.83 0.02 14.37
CA LYS A 115 12.29 -1.18 13.67
C LYS A 115 13.26 -0.82 12.57
N GLU A 116 14.24 -1.67 12.35
CA GLU A 116 15.14 -1.56 11.20
C GLU A 116 14.40 -1.84 9.88
N PRO A 117 14.70 -1.12 8.79
CA PRO A 117 14.20 -1.42 7.46
C PRO A 117 14.57 -2.84 7.02
N CYS A 118 13.63 -3.51 6.37
CA CYS A 118 13.89 -4.80 5.71
C CYS A 118 14.73 -4.63 4.43
N ASP A 119 15.27 -5.74 3.92
CA ASP A 119 15.81 -5.78 2.56
C ASP A 119 14.64 -5.81 1.56
N VAL A 120 14.33 -4.64 0.99
CA VAL A 120 13.24 -4.48 0.02
C VAL A 120 13.46 -5.34 -1.22
N VAL A 121 14.71 -5.49 -1.68
CA VAL A 121 15.04 -6.28 -2.87
C VAL A 121 14.76 -7.76 -2.61
N GLU A 122 15.18 -8.27 -1.44
CA GLU A 122 14.87 -9.64 -1.04
C GLU A 122 13.36 -9.88 -0.97
N VAL A 123 12.61 -9.00 -0.30
CA VAL A 123 11.15 -9.13 -0.15
C VAL A 123 10.42 -9.10 -1.51
N LEU A 124 10.83 -8.23 -2.44
CA LEU A 124 10.24 -8.18 -3.78
C LEU A 124 10.54 -9.46 -4.58
N ARG A 125 11.77 -9.97 -4.48
CA ARG A 125 12.16 -11.23 -5.13
C ARG A 125 11.42 -12.42 -4.55
N SER A 126 11.34 -12.53 -3.23
CA SER A 126 10.72 -13.67 -2.55
C SER A 126 9.19 -13.67 -2.67
N SER A 127 8.57 -12.50 -2.72
CA SER A 127 7.12 -12.39 -2.98
C SER A 127 6.75 -12.70 -4.44
N GLY A 128 7.72 -12.59 -5.36
CA GLY A 128 7.50 -12.75 -6.80
C GLY A 128 6.62 -11.64 -7.37
N ALA A 129 6.76 -10.41 -6.88
CA ALA A 129 6.02 -9.27 -7.40
C ALA A 129 6.35 -8.99 -8.88
N ASP A 130 5.33 -8.81 -9.69
CA ASP A 130 5.44 -8.41 -11.11
C ASP A 130 5.55 -6.89 -11.25
N MET A 131 4.97 -6.15 -10.29
CA MET A 131 4.90 -4.70 -10.29
C MET A 131 4.99 -4.13 -8.87
N LEU A 132 5.66 -2.99 -8.72
CA LEU A 132 5.62 -2.17 -7.51
C LEU A 132 4.86 -0.87 -7.80
N ILE A 133 3.88 -0.55 -6.96
CA ILE A 133 3.22 0.76 -6.98
C ILE A 133 3.83 1.62 -5.87
N ASN A 134 4.35 2.77 -6.28
CA ASN A 134 4.96 3.72 -5.36
C ASN A 134 3.99 4.83 -4.96
N PHE A 135 3.56 4.81 -3.70
CA PHE A 135 2.73 5.80 -3.04
C PHE A 135 3.47 6.54 -1.91
N THR A 136 4.81 6.63 -1.97
CA THR A 136 5.54 7.48 -1.02
C THR A 136 5.06 8.93 -1.11
N PRO A 137 5.09 9.70 0.00
CA PRO A 137 4.59 11.07 0.01
C PRO A 137 5.24 11.98 -1.03
N VAL A 138 4.51 13.00 -1.47
CA VAL A 138 5.05 14.06 -2.35
C VAL A 138 6.29 14.69 -1.69
N GLY A 139 7.33 14.92 -2.50
CA GLY A 139 8.60 15.49 -2.02
C GLY A 139 9.63 14.46 -1.53
N SER A 140 9.26 13.18 -1.44
CA SER A 140 10.16 12.09 -1.01
C SER A 140 11.01 11.59 -2.18
N GLU A 141 11.92 12.43 -2.70
CA GLU A 141 12.72 12.10 -3.89
C GLU A 141 13.61 10.88 -3.67
N LYS A 142 14.32 10.81 -2.54
CA LYS A 142 15.22 9.69 -2.23
C LYS A 142 14.42 8.40 -2.04
N ALA A 143 13.26 8.47 -1.37
CA ALA A 143 12.37 7.32 -1.24
C ALA A 143 11.86 6.85 -2.61
N ALA A 144 11.41 7.78 -3.45
CA ALA A 144 10.93 7.45 -4.79
C ALA A 144 12.02 6.78 -5.65
N ARG A 145 13.25 7.30 -5.60
CA ARG A 145 14.42 6.73 -6.29
C ARG A 145 14.89 5.41 -5.73
N TYR A 146 14.77 5.19 -4.41
CA TYR A 146 15.17 3.93 -3.79
C TYR A 146 14.29 2.76 -4.24
N TYR A 147 12.99 3.00 -4.38
CA TYR A 147 12.04 1.97 -4.81
C TYR A 147 12.00 1.74 -6.33
N ALA A 148 12.65 2.60 -7.13
CA ALA A 148 12.68 2.52 -8.61
C ALA A 148 13.92 1.77 -9.10
#